data_AF-X1K0F6-F1
#
_entry.id   AF-X1K0F6-F1
#
_cell.length_a   1.000
_cell.length_b   1.000
_cell.length_c   1.000
_cell.angle_alpha   90.00
_cell.angle_beta   90.00
_cell.angle_gamma   90.00
#
_symmetry.space_group_name_H-M   'P 1'
#
loop_
_entity.id
_entity.type
_entity.pdbx_description
1 polymer ?
#
loop_
_entity_poly.entity_id
_entity_poly.type
_entity_poly.pdbx_seq_one_letter_code
_entity_poly.pdbx_strand_id
1 'polypeptide(L)'
;MPTWSEILRELKETQKIQKKLPFDIVRRKYLKQLQEYTKRNTILYASNWTQGKEISSNLTSITDEDVQGFMEVISNLSGEKLDLIIHSPGGTAEATEALVIYLRSKFN
;
A
#
# COMPACT_ATOMS: atom_id res chain seq x y z
N MET A 1 -4.42 18.48 -0.88
CA MET A 1 -3.38 17.63 -0.26
C MET A 1 -2.61 18.48 0.72
N PRO A 2 -2.37 17.99 1.96
CA PRO A 2 -1.57 18.70 2.94
C PRO A 2 -0.10 18.74 2.54
N THR A 3 0.63 19.72 3.06
CA THR A 3 2.09 19.83 2.97
C THR A 3 2.79 18.88 3.96
N TRP A 4 4.09 18.63 3.76
CA TRP A 4 4.87 17.81 4.70
C TRP A 4 4.87 18.37 6.13
N SER A 5 4.94 19.70 6.28
CA SER A 5 4.89 20.36 7.58
C SER A 5 3.56 20.12 8.31
N GLU A 6 2.45 20.10 7.56
CA GLU A 6 1.11 19.82 8.10
C GLU A 6 0.98 18.34 8.51
N ILE A 7 1.47 17.42 7.69
CA ILE A 7 1.53 15.98 8.03
C ILE A 7 2.38 15.75 9.28
N LEU A 8 3.54 16.41 9.38
CA LEU A 8 4.42 16.29 10.54
C LEU A 8 3.74 16.82 11.82
N ARG A 9 2.99 17.93 11.71
CA ARG A 9 2.19 18.44 12.83
C ARG A 9 1.11 17.44 13.23
N GLU A 10 0.37 16.89 12.27
CA GLU A 10 -0.67 15.89 12.51
C GLU A 10 -0.12 14.62 13.18
N LEU A 11 1.05 14.13 12.74
CA LEU A 11 1.72 12.99 13.35
C LEU A 11 2.07 13.25 14.83
N LYS A 12 2.65 14.43 15.12
CA LYS A 12 2.99 14.84 16.49
C LYS A 12 1.77 14.98 17.39
N GLU A 13 0.67 15.52 16.87
CA GLU A 13 -0.60 15.64 17.60
C GLU A 13 -1.22 14.27 17.87
N THR A 14 -1.25 13.40 16.86
CA THR A 14 -1.77 12.03 16.97
C THR A 14 -0.99 11.22 18.01
N GLN A 15 0.34 11.36 18.06
CA GLN A 15 1.20 10.69 19.03
C GLN A 15 0.90 11.10 20.48
N LYS A 16 0.46 12.34 20.72
CA LYS A 16 0.09 12.80 22.06
C LYS A 16 -1.22 12.18 22.56
N ILE A 17 -2.13 11.88 21.64
CA ILE A 17 -3.49 11.41 21.94
C ILE A 17 -3.55 9.89 22.04
N GLN A 18 -2.79 9.16 21.21
CA GLN A 18 -2.86 7.71 21.12
C GLN A 18 -1.53 7.02 21.47
N LYS A 19 -1.61 5.88 22.17
CA LYS A 19 -0.46 4.98 22.43
C LYS A 19 -0.03 4.17 21.19
N LYS A 20 -0.75 4.27 20.07
CA LYS A 20 -0.44 3.57 18.81
C LYS A 20 0.55 4.38 17.97
N LEU A 21 1.23 3.69 17.05
CA LEU A 21 2.12 4.33 16.06
C LEU A 21 1.32 5.37 15.25
N PRO A 22 1.70 6.66 15.31
CA PRO A 22 0.94 7.74 14.67
C PRO A 22 0.90 7.60 13.14
N PHE A 23 1.92 6.99 12.55
CA PHE A 23 2.04 6.77 11.11
C PHE A 23 0.89 5.95 10.54
N ASP A 24 0.45 4.90 11.25
CA ASP A 24 -0.63 4.03 10.77
C ASP A 24 -1.97 4.73 10.77
N ILE A 25 -2.22 5.55 11.78
CA ILE A 25 -3.48 6.31 11.92
C ILE A 25 -3.57 7.33 10.79
N VAL A 26 -2.52 8.13 10.61
CA VAL A 26 -2.47 9.18 9.58
C VAL A 26 -2.52 8.56 8.18
N ARG A 27 -1.76 7.48 7.93
CA ARG A 27 -1.80 6.75 6.65
C ARG A 27 -3.18 6.21 6.34
N ARG A 28 -3.83 5.50 7.28
CA ARG A 28 -5.19 4.96 7.08
C ARG A 28 -6.22 6.05 6.85
N LYS A 29 -6.09 7.21 7.52
CA LYS A 29 -6.94 8.37 7.28
C LYS A 29 -6.87 8.82 5.81
N TYR A 30 -5.67 9.01 5.27
CA TYR A 30 -5.52 9.48 3.88
C TYR A 30 -5.89 8.40 2.85
N LEU A 31 -5.60 7.13 3.12
CA LEU A 31 -6.07 6.03 2.25
C LEU A 31 -7.60 5.97 2.21
N LYS A 32 -8.26 6.16 3.36
CA LYS A 32 -9.73 6.25 3.42
C LYS A 32 -10.26 7.45 2.65
N GLN A 33 -9.64 8.63 2.80
CA GLN A 33 -10.04 9.82 2.03
C GLN A 33 -9.86 9.62 0.52
N LEU A 34 -8.81 8.92 0.10
CA LEU A 34 -8.62 8.58 -1.32
C LEU A 34 -9.75 7.68 -1.82
N GLN A 35 -10.04 6.60 -1.09
CA GLN A 35 -11.15 5.67 -1.39
C GLN A 35 -12.50 6.41 -1.45
N GLU A 36 -12.76 7.32 -0.51
CA GLU A 36 -13.98 8.13 -0.46
C GLU A 36 -14.07 9.11 -1.63
N TYR A 37 -12.94 9.61 -2.12
CA TYR A 37 -12.87 10.55 -3.24
C TYR A 37 -13.02 9.84 -4.59
N THR A 38 -12.27 8.75 -4.83
CA THR A 38 -12.27 8.04 -6.11
C THR A 38 -13.42 7.05 -6.26
N LYS A 39 -13.99 6.59 -5.14
CA LYS A 39 -14.99 5.51 -5.06
C LYS A 39 -14.49 4.18 -5.63
N ARG A 40 -13.18 3.94 -5.55
CA ARG A 40 -12.52 2.71 -6.03
C ARG A 40 -11.98 1.92 -4.87
N ASN A 41 -11.69 0.64 -5.08
CA ASN A 41 -10.88 -0.10 -4.13
C ASN A 41 -9.49 0.54 -4.01
N THR A 42 -8.88 0.52 -2.84
CA THR A 42 -7.54 1.09 -2.62
C THR A 42 -6.65 0.06 -1.93
N ILE A 43 -5.56 -0.33 -2.60
CA ILE A 43 -4.56 -1.25 -2.06
C ILE A 43 -3.23 -0.52 -1.95
N LEU A 44 -2.59 -0.64 -0.78
CA LEU A 44 -1.22 -0.21 -0.55
C LEU A 44 -0.34 -1.44 -0.35
N TYR A 45 0.61 -1.66 -1.26
CA TYR A 45 1.69 -2.62 -1.11
C TYR A 45 2.99 -1.87 -0.79
N ALA A 46 3.55 -2.08 0.40
CA ALA A 46 4.75 -1.37 0.85
C ALA A 46 5.72 -2.34 1.54
N SER A 47 6.66 -2.90 0.77
CA SER A 47 7.64 -3.90 1.24
C SER A 47 8.93 -3.24 1.78
N ASN A 48 9.41 -2.18 1.12
CA ASN A 48 10.48 -1.34 1.64
C ASN A 48 10.46 0.05 0.97
N TRP A 49 11.08 1.02 1.63
CA TRP A 49 11.37 2.31 1.02
C TRP A 49 12.69 2.23 0.26
N THR A 50 12.83 3.04 -0.80
CA THR A 50 14.08 3.14 -1.58
C THR A 50 15.28 3.59 -0.75
N GLN A 51 15.04 4.22 0.41
CA GLN A 51 16.07 4.61 1.40
C GLN A 51 15.91 3.85 2.73
N GLY A 52 15.33 2.65 2.70
CA GLY A 52 15.12 1.81 3.88
C GLY A 52 16.42 1.28 4.49
N LYS A 53 16.30 0.61 5.65
CA LYS A 53 17.41 -0.16 6.21
C LYS A 53 17.86 -1.23 5.22
N GLU A 54 19.13 -1.62 5.27
CA GLU A 54 19.62 -2.80 4.54
C GLU A 54 18.92 -4.05 5.03
N ILE A 55 17.83 -4.38 4.36
CA ILE A 55 17.06 -5.61 4.51
C ILE A 55 17.37 -6.42 3.27
N SER A 56 17.55 -7.73 3.44
CA SER A 56 17.78 -8.65 2.32
C SER A 56 16.74 -8.40 1.22
N SER A 57 17.22 -8.28 -0.03
CA SER A 57 16.35 -8.12 -1.20
C SER A 57 15.32 -9.25 -1.26
N ASN A 58 15.66 -10.47 -0.84
CA ASN A 58 14.77 -11.62 -0.85
C ASN A 58 13.54 -11.46 0.07
N LEU A 59 13.59 -10.54 1.05
CA LEU A 59 12.49 -10.28 1.98
C LEU A 59 11.65 -9.05 1.60
N THR A 60 12.10 -8.30 0.60
CA THR A 60 11.49 -7.01 0.21
C THR A 60 11.14 -6.94 -1.27
N SER A 61 11.66 -7.88 -2.06
CA SER A 61 11.31 -8.09 -3.46
C SER A 61 9.91 -8.64 -3.59
N ILE A 62 9.25 -8.29 -4.70
CA ILE A 62 8.02 -8.94 -5.12
C ILE A 62 8.35 -10.38 -5.56
N THR A 63 7.67 -11.35 -4.96
CA THR A 63 7.80 -12.79 -5.27
C THR A 63 6.46 -13.41 -5.63
N ASP A 64 6.45 -14.67 -6.05
CA ASP A 64 5.23 -15.39 -6.41
C ASP A 64 4.25 -15.52 -5.22
N GLU A 65 4.77 -15.56 -3.99
CA GLU A 65 3.96 -15.57 -2.77
C GLU A 65 3.18 -14.26 -2.58
N ASP A 66 3.69 -13.11 -3.06
CA ASP A 66 2.94 -11.86 -2.98
C ASP A 66 1.68 -11.90 -3.84
N VAL A 67 1.68 -12.63 -4.97
CA VAL A 67 0.48 -12.81 -5.79
C VAL A 67 -0.63 -13.47 -4.96
N GLN A 68 -0.28 -14.46 -4.12
CA GLN A 68 -1.23 -15.08 -3.20
C GLN A 68 -1.73 -14.09 -2.13
N GLY A 69 -0.83 -13.25 -1.61
CA GLY A 69 -1.20 -12.16 -0.69
C GLY A 69 -2.21 -11.18 -1.30
N PHE A 70 -2.00 -10.81 -2.57
CA PHE A 70 -2.97 -10.00 -3.32
C PHE A 70 -4.29 -10.73 -3.52
N MET A 71 -4.27 -12.03 -3.83
CA MET A 71 -5.49 -12.84 -3.96
C MET A 71 -6.33 -12.82 -2.69
N GLU A 72 -5.69 -12.99 -1.53
CA GLU A 72 -6.37 -12.98 -0.23
C GLU A 72 -7.02 -11.62 0.05
N VAL A 73 -6.28 -10.53 -0.15
CA VAL A 73 -6.80 -9.17 0.08
C VAL A 73 -7.96 -8.83 -0.88
N ILE A 74 -7.83 -9.22 -2.15
CA ILE A 74 -8.82 -8.90 -3.20
C ILE A 74 -10.09 -9.75 -3.06
N SER A 75 -10.02 -10.95 -2.46
CA SER A 75 -11.18 -11.83 -2.29
C SER A 75 -12.37 -11.16 -1.58
N ASN A 76 -12.09 -10.18 -0.72
CA ASN A 76 -13.10 -9.45 0.06
C ASN A 76 -13.47 -8.08 -0.53
N LEU A 77 -12.95 -7.73 -1.71
CA LEU A 77 -13.22 -6.46 -2.38
C LEU A 77 -14.37 -6.59 -3.38
N SER A 78 -15.11 -5.50 -3.57
CA SER A 78 -16.21 -5.42 -4.54
C SER A 78 -16.00 -4.26 -5.51
N GLY A 79 -16.50 -4.40 -6.73
CA GLY A 79 -16.36 -3.40 -7.80
C GLY A 79 -15.14 -3.63 -8.71
N GLU A 80 -15.10 -2.88 -9.80
CA GLU A 80 -14.23 -3.17 -10.95
C GLU A 80 -13.00 -2.27 -11.05
N LYS A 81 -12.84 -1.28 -10.17
CA LYS A 81 -11.76 -0.29 -10.24
C LYS A 81 -10.86 -0.33 -9.02
N LEU A 82 -9.57 -0.13 -9.25
CA LEU A 82 -8.53 -0.18 -8.24
C LEU A 82 -7.61 1.04 -8.33
N ASP A 83 -7.36 1.68 -7.19
CA ASP A 83 -6.22 2.55 -6.97
C ASP A 83 -5.14 1.74 -6.24
N LEU A 84 -4.03 1.47 -6.95
CA LEU A 84 -2.92 0.67 -6.44
C LEU A 84 -1.71 1.57 -6.17
N ILE A 85 -1.21 1.53 -4.93
CA ILE A 85 0.00 2.25 -4.51
C ILE A 85 1.08 1.20 -4.18
N ILE A 86 2.22 1.28 -4.87
CA ILE A 86 3.35 0.37 -4.69
C ILE A 86 4.57 1.14 -4.20
N HIS A 87 5.12 0.69 -3.07
CA HIS A 87 6.45 1.04 -2.59
C HIS A 87 7.26 -0.25 -2.41
N SER A 88 8.10 -0.53 -3.40
CA SER A 88 8.93 -1.73 -3.44
C SER A 88 10.28 -1.42 -4.08
N PRO A 89 11.38 -2.09 -3.66
CA PRO A 89 12.66 -2.06 -4.37
C PRO A 89 12.64 -2.84 -5.71
N GLY A 90 11.52 -3.45 -6.07
CA GLY A 90 11.36 -4.27 -7.29
C GLY A 90 11.07 -5.72 -6.95
N GLY A 91 11.38 -6.63 -7.88
CA GLY A 91 11.18 -8.06 -7.72
C GLY A 91 11.59 -8.80 -8.98
N THR A 92 11.19 -10.05 -9.10
CA THR A 92 11.39 -10.80 -10.35
C THR A 92 10.41 -10.30 -11.42
N ALA A 93 10.81 -10.41 -12.69
CA ALA A 93 9.96 -9.99 -13.80
C ALA A 93 8.72 -10.87 -13.89
N GLU A 94 8.90 -12.17 -13.66
CA GLU A 94 7.88 -13.21 -13.72
C GLU A 94 6.80 -13.00 -12.65
N ALA A 95 7.19 -12.75 -11.39
CA ALA A 95 6.23 -12.48 -10.31
C ALA A 95 5.45 -11.18 -10.55
N THR A 96 6.15 -10.15 -11.05
CA THR A 96 5.53 -8.87 -11.38
C THR A 96 4.54 -9.01 -12.53
N GLU A 97 4.87 -9.77 -13.57
CA GLU A 97 3.97 -10.07 -14.68
C GLU A 97 2.73 -10.84 -14.20
N ALA A 98 2.93 -11.90 -13.41
CA ALA A 98 1.84 -12.68 -12.84
C ALA A 98 0.89 -11.81 -12.01
N LEU A 99 1.42 -10.91 -11.19
CA LEU A 99 0.63 -9.95 -10.42
C LEU A 99 -0.18 -9.01 -11.33
N VAL A 100 0.42 -8.47 -12.38
CA VAL A 100 -0.27 -7.58 -13.33
C VAL A 100 -1.39 -8.31 -14.08
N ILE A 101 -1.13 -9.54 -14.54
CA ILE A 101 -2.15 -10.39 -15.18
C ILE A 101 -3.30 -10.64 -14.22
N TYR A 102 -3.01 -10.99 -12.96
CA TYR A 102 -4.03 -11.21 -11.95
C TYR A 102 -4.86 -9.95 -11.69
N LEU A 103 -4.23 -8.80 -11.48
CA LEU A 103 -4.93 -7.54 -11.24
C LEU A 103 -5.83 -7.15 -12.40
N ARG A 104 -5.36 -7.29 -13.65
CA ARG A 104 -6.17 -7.04 -14.86
C ARG A 104 -7.31 -8.05 -15.05
N SER A 105 -7.19 -9.25 -14.47
CA SER A 105 -8.30 -10.22 -14.47
C SER A 105 -9.42 -9.87 -13.48
N LYS A 106 -9.13 -9.01 -12.50
CA LYS A 106 -10.06 -8.61 -11.43
C LYS A 106 -10.60 -7.19 -11.58
N PHE A 107 -9.84 -6.31 -12.21
CA PHE A 107 -10.16 -4.90 -12.35
C PHE A 107 -10.05 -4.45 -13.81
N ASN A 108 -10.96 -3.55 -14.22
CA ASN A 108 -11.11 -2.99 -15.57
C ASN A 108 -10.33 -1.69 -15.76
#